data_AF-A0A6J2XIC5-F1
#
_entry.id   AF-A0A6J2XIC5-F1
#
_cell.length_a   1.000
_cell.length_b   1.000
_cell.length_c   1.000
_cell.angle_alpha   90.00
_cell.angle_beta   90.00
_cell.angle_gamma   90.00
#
_symmetry.space_group_name_H-M   'P 1'
#
loop_
_entity.id
_entity.type
_entity.pdbx_description
1 polymer ?
#
loop_
_entity_poly.entity_id
_entity_poly.type
_entity_poly.pdbx_seq_one_letter_code
_entity_poly.pdbx_strand_id
1 'polypeptide(L)'
;MAATVGRVCGAGLLKSKTGPCLSQISSYSTTREWSRGKKALLGSLGVIAGGAGALIIALDKSVRASELILHPPKNPWSHNGWFNGLDHASVRRGYEVYKQVCAACHSLRYVAYRDLVGVTHTEEEAKAEAEEQLVTDGPDEAGNMFQRPGKLSDYFPSPYPNEEAARAANNGAFPPDLSYIVPARHGGEDYIFALLTGYYDAPAGVVLREGQYYNPYFPGGAISMAQALYNEVIEYADGTPATASQLAKDIGTFLKWTAEPELEDRKIMTIRAIGIFSILIVLSYYAKRFKFASLKTRKIEFKTKEKK
;
A
#
# COMPACT_ATOMS: atom_id res chain seq x y z
N MET A 1 31.41 -10.86 15.30
CA MET A 1 32.67 -11.60 15.13
C MET A 1 33.15 -11.42 13.70
N ALA A 2 34.10 -10.51 13.49
CA ALA A 2 34.66 -10.23 12.17
C ALA A 2 35.76 -11.25 11.88
N ALA A 3 35.55 -12.11 10.89
CA ALA A 3 36.53 -13.08 10.43
C ALA A 3 37.60 -12.36 9.59
N THR A 4 38.84 -12.40 10.03
CA THR A 4 40.00 -11.95 9.26
C THR A 4 40.32 -12.99 8.19
N VAL A 5 40.13 -12.61 6.93
CA VAL A 5 40.51 -13.39 5.76
C VAL A 5 42.02 -13.27 5.55
N GLY A 6 42.72 -14.41 5.56
CA GLY A 6 44.16 -14.51 5.30
C GLY A 6 44.51 -14.18 3.84
N ARG A 7 45.65 -13.50 3.66
CA ARG A 7 46.23 -13.07 2.38
C ARG A 7 46.42 -14.22 1.38
N VAL A 8 46.08 -13.92 0.12
CA VAL A 8 46.55 -14.61 -1.08
C VAL A 8 47.40 -13.61 -1.89
N CYS A 9 48.56 -14.08 -2.38
CA CYS A 9 49.41 -13.44 -3.41
C CYS A 9 49.99 -12.04 -3.11
N GLY A 10 51.00 -11.99 -2.23
CA GLY A 10 52.30 -11.36 -2.55
C GLY A 10 52.42 -9.92 -3.08
N ALA A 11 51.37 -9.10 -3.11
CA ALA A 11 51.44 -7.71 -3.54
C ALA A 11 51.36 -6.77 -2.33
N GLY A 12 52.40 -5.95 -2.16
CA GLY A 12 52.48 -4.93 -1.12
C GLY A 12 51.52 -3.79 -1.39
N LEU A 13 50.46 -3.68 -0.59
CA LEU A 13 49.67 -2.46 -0.45
C LEU A 13 49.98 -1.82 0.91
N LEU A 14 50.54 -0.60 0.81
CA LEU A 14 50.67 0.47 1.80
C LEU A 14 50.82 0.05 3.27
N LYS A 15 52.04 0.19 3.80
CA LYS A 15 52.30 0.24 5.25
C LYS A 15 51.47 1.36 5.87
N SER A 16 50.37 1.03 6.53
CA SER A 16 49.80 1.90 7.56
C SER A 16 50.82 1.98 8.69
N LYS A 17 51.58 3.07 8.76
CA LYS A 17 52.25 3.50 9.99
C LYS A 17 51.17 4.05 10.93
N THR A 18 50.38 3.16 11.52
CA THR A 18 49.63 3.46 12.74
C THR A 18 50.23 2.59 13.82
N GLY A 19 50.99 3.24 14.70
CA GLY A 19 51.61 2.65 15.88
C GLY A 19 50.57 2.13 16.90
N PRO A 20 51.01 1.85 18.13
CA PRO A 20 50.41 0.91 19.07
C PRO A 20 49.14 1.49 19.72
N CYS A 21 48.05 1.65 18.96
CA CYS A 21 46.79 2.15 19.51
C CYS A 21 45.80 1.01 19.83
N LEU A 22 45.88 -0.13 19.12
CA LEU A 22 45.02 -1.28 19.40
C LEU A 22 45.42 -2.07 20.66
N SER A 23 46.66 -1.96 21.14
CA SER A 23 47.09 -2.60 22.40
C SER A 23 46.74 -1.78 23.65
N GLN A 24 46.35 -0.51 23.50
CA GLN A 24 46.00 0.36 24.64
C GLN A 24 44.50 0.34 24.99
N ILE A 25 43.63 -0.16 24.11
CA ILE A 25 42.19 -0.24 24.41
C ILE A 25 41.89 -1.33 25.45
N SER A 26 42.72 -2.39 25.56
CA SER A 26 42.55 -3.42 26.59
C SER A 26 42.99 -2.98 28.00
N SER A 27 43.76 -1.89 28.12
CA SER A 27 44.25 -1.39 29.41
C SER A 27 43.26 -0.51 30.17
N TYR A 28 42.19 -0.02 29.52
CA TYR A 28 41.15 0.80 30.16
C TYR A 28 39.88 0.01 30.51
N SER A 29 39.90 -1.32 30.37
CA SER A 29 38.76 -2.14 30.81
C SER A 29 38.77 -2.27 32.33
N THR A 30 37.85 -1.57 32.99
CA THR A 30 37.56 -1.69 34.44
C THR A 30 37.16 -3.10 34.87
N THR A 31 36.91 -4.00 33.92
CA THR A 31 36.53 -5.40 34.17
C THR A 31 37.74 -6.36 34.23
N ARG A 32 38.98 -5.89 34.06
CA ARG A 32 40.16 -6.76 33.99
C ARG A 32 40.39 -7.55 35.28
N GLU A 33 40.14 -6.93 36.44
CA GLU A 33 40.30 -7.54 37.77
C GLU A 33 39.13 -8.41 38.21
N TRP A 34 38.03 -8.47 37.45
CA TRP A 34 36.91 -9.33 37.81
C TRP A 34 37.20 -10.81 37.55
N SER A 35 36.89 -11.62 38.57
CA SER A 35 36.87 -13.07 38.47
C SER A 35 35.86 -13.52 37.40
N ARG A 36 36.10 -14.70 36.80
CA ARG A 36 35.21 -15.28 35.78
C ARG A 36 33.76 -15.37 36.25
N GLY A 37 33.54 -15.65 37.54
CA GLY A 37 32.21 -15.68 38.16
C GLY A 37 31.50 -14.32 38.19
N LYS A 38 32.21 -13.23 38.52
CA LYS A 38 31.61 -11.87 38.52
C LYS A 38 31.26 -11.41 37.10
N LYS A 39 32.06 -11.76 36.10
CA LYS A 39 31.76 -11.48 34.68
C LYS A 39 30.54 -12.25 34.18
N ALA A 40 30.43 -13.53 34.54
CA ALA A 40 29.27 -14.35 34.19
C ALA A 40 27.98 -13.83 34.84
N LEU A 41 28.03 -13.47 36.13
CA LEU A 41 26.90 -12.94 36.89
C LEU A 41 26.36 -11.62 36.32
N LEU A 42 27.23 -10.68 35.96
CA LEU A 42 26.80 -9.39 35.44
C LEU A 42 26.38 -9.46 33.97
N GLY A 43 26.99 -10.35 33.18
CA GLY A 43 26.52 -10.68 31.85
C GLY A 43 25.11 -11.29 31.88
N SER A 44 24.85 -12.23 32.79
CA SER A 44 23.52 -12.84 32.93
C SER A 44 22.49 -11.84 33.46
N LEU A 45 22.82 -11.00 34.45
CA LEU A 45 21.96 -9.91 34.92
C LEU A 45 21.63 -8.91 33.82
N GLY A 46 22.60 -8.54 32.98
CA GLY A 46 22.38 -7.65 31.84
C GLY A 46 21.47 -8.27 30.78
N VAL A 47 21.61 -9.56 30.48
CA VAL A 47 20.73 -10.28 29.55
C VAL A 47 19.32 -10.41 30.12
N ILE A 48 19.18 -10.71 31.42
CA ILE A 48 17.87 -10.80 32.08
C ILE A 48 17.20 -9.43 32.14
N ALA A 49 17.90 -8.37 32.53
CA ALA A 49 17.35 -7.03 32.59
C ALA A 49 16.99 -6.49 31.20
N GLY A 50 17.83 -6.72 30.20
CA GLY A 50 17.56 -6.36 28.81
C GLY A 50 16.40 -7.16 28.21
N GLY A 51 16.34 -8.47 28.48
CA GLY A 51 15.26 -9.36 28.04
C GLY A 51 13.93 -9.03 28.72
N ALA A 52 13.93 -8.82 30.03
CA ALA A 52 12.74 -8.43 30.78
C ALA A 52 12.27 -7.02 30.41
N GLY A 53 13.18 -6.06 30.21
CA GLY A 53 12.85 -4.72 29.73
C GLY A 53 12.25 -4.73 28.33
N ALA A 54 12.83 -5.52 27.40
CA ALA A 54 12.28 -5.68 26.06
C ALA A 54 10.91 -6.39 26.08
N LEU A 55 10.72 -7.38 26.95
CA LEU A 55 9.45 -8.07 27.14
C LEU A 55 8.38 -7.14 27.73
N ILE A 56 8.73 -6.32 28.73
CA ILE A 56 7.82 -5.33 29.31
C ILE A 56 7.42 -4.29 28.26
N ILE A 57 8.35 -3.79 27.44
CA ILE A 57 8.03 -2.87 26.34
C ILE A 57 7.16 -3.56 25.27
N ALA A 58 7.40 -4.84 24.98
CA ALA A 58 6.57 -5.61 24.05
C ALA A 58 5.16 -5.89 24.62
N LEU A 59 5.04 -6.08 25.94
CA LEU A 59 3.77 -6.30 26.65
C LEU A 59 3.01 -4.98 26.92
N ASP A 60 3.70 -3.86 27.11
CA ASP A 60 3.08 -2.51 27.19
C ASP A 60 2.56 -2.06 25.83
N LYS A 61 3.24 -2.50 24.75
CA LYS A 61 2.69 -2.53 23.39
C LYS A 61 1.69 -3.66 23.15
N SER A 62 1.09 -4.23 24.20
CA SER A 62 -0.08 -5.07 24.02
C SER A 62 -1.10 -4.30 23.19
N VAL A 63 -1.61 -4.97 22.15
CA VAL A 63 -2.64 -4.49 21.25
C VAL A 63 -3.73 -3.82 22.07
N ARG A 64 -3.79 -2.48 22.03
CA ARG A 64 -4.96 -1.76 22.51
C ARG A 64 -6.07 -2.05 21.53
N ALA A 65 -6.88 -3.05 21.84
CA ALA A 65 -8.23 -3.20 21.28
C ALA A 65 -9.16 -2.16 21.95
N SER A 66 -8.79 -0.88 21.91
CA SER A 66 -9.62 0.20 22.45
C SER A 66 -10.84 0.47 21.58
N GLU A 67 -10.83 0.00 20.33
CA GLU A 67 -11.93 0.07 19.39
C GLU A 67 -12.12 -1.34 18.82
N LEU A 68 -13.25 -2.00 19.13
CA LEU A 68 -13.61 -3.26 18.49
C LEU A 68 -14.00 -2.96 17.03
N ILE A 69 -13.01 -2.95 16.15
CA ILE A 69 -13.21 -2.75 14.71
C ILE A 69 -13.35 -4.12 14.05
N LEU A 70 -14.42 -4.34 13.30
CA LEU A 70 -14.59 -5.55 12.52
C LEU A 70 -13.69 -5.47 11.29
N HIS A 71 -12.76 -6.41 11.15
CA HIS A 71 -11.94 -6.50 9.95
C HIS A 71 -12.76 -7.01 8.75
N PRO A 72 -12.58 -6.45 7.55
CA PRO A 72 -13.29 -6.92 6.37
C PRO A 72 -12.86 -8.35 5.99
N PRO A 73 -13.79 -9.19 5.49
CA PRO A 73 -13.44 -10.47 4.92
C PRO A 73 -12.63 -10.28 3.64
N LYS A 74 -11.81 -11.28 3.29
CA LYS A 74 -11.04 -11.27 2.03
C LYS A 74 -11.93 -11.74 0.89
N ASN A 75 -12.32 -10.83 0.00
CA ASN A 75 -13.18 -11.17 -1.13
C ASN A 75 -12.35 -11.68 -2.32
N PRO A 76 -12.88 -12.62 -3.12
CA PRO A 76 -12.21 -13.16 -4.29
C PRO A 76 -12.39 -12.23 -5.51
N TRP A 77 -11.72 -11.08 -5.52
CA TRP A 77 -11.68 -10.15 -6.66
C TRP A 77 -11.11 -10.81 -7.93
N SER A 78 -11.63 -10.41 -9.10
CA SER A 78 -11.18 -10.95 -10.39
C SER A 78 -9.69 -10.66 -10.65
N HIS A 79 -9.22 -9.48 -10.25
CA HIS A 79 -7.83 -9.02 -10.37
C HIS A 79 -6.90 -9.51 -9.25
N ASN A 80 -7.36 -10.44 -8.40
CA ASN A 80 -6.49 -11.05 -7.38
C ASN A 80 -5.45 -11.97 -8.03
N GLY A 81 -4.20 -11.88 -7.58
CA GLY A 81 -3.11 -12.75 -8.03
C GLY A 81 -2.21 -12.16 -9.12
N TRP A 82 -1.24 -12.96 -9.55
CA TRP A 82 -0.09 -12.50 -10.36
C TRP A 82 -0.41 -12.35 -11.85
N PHE A 83 -1.40 -13.09 -12.36
CA PHE A 83 -1.70 -13.21 -13.79
C PHE A 83 -3.05 -12.62 -14.19
N ASN A 84 -3.79 -12.04 -13.25
CA ASN A 84 -5.14 -11.53 -13.50
C ASN A 84 -5.12 -10.00 -13.64
N GLY A 85 -5.71 -9.50 -14.72
CA GLY A 85 -5.95 -8.07 -14.98
C GLY A 85 -7.24 -7.57 -14.31
N LEU A 86 -7.55 -6.29 -14.52
CA LEU A 86 -8.81 -5.70 -14.08
C LEU A 86 -9.94 -6.13 -15.02
N ASP A 87 -11.14 -6.31 -14.46
CA ASP A 87 -12.35 -6.48 -15.27
C ASP A 87 -12.83 -5.10 -15.75
N HIS A 88 -12.39 -4.68 -16.94
CA HIS A 88 -12.73 -3.36 -17.49
C HIS A 88 -14.22 -3.11 -17.67
N ALA A 89 -15.05 -4.16 -17.83
CA ALA A 89 -16.50 -4.02 -17.81
C ALA A 89 -17.01 -3.63 -16.41
N SER A 90 -16.45 -4.25 -15.36
CA SER A 90 -16.70 -3.86 -13.97
C SER A 90 -16.19 -2.46 -13.64
N VAL A 91 -15.03 -2.06 -14.19
CA VAL A 91 -14.52 -0.67 -14.07
C VAL A 91 -15.47 0.32 -14.73
N ARG A 92 -16.01 0.02 -15.93
CA ARG A 92 -16.99 0.88 -16.60
C ARG A 92 -18.29 1.02 -15.79
N ARG A 93 -18.85 -0.10 -15.32
CA ARG A 93 -20.02 -0.08 -14.42
C ARG A 93 -19.73 0.69 -13.14
N GLY A 94 -18.54 0.54 -12.57
CA GLY A 94 -18.13 1.27 -11.36
C GLY A 94 -18.02 2.78 -11.58
N TYR A 95 -17.62 3.22 -12.77
CA TYR A 95 -17.71 4.63 -13.17
C TYR A 95 -19.16 5.13 -13.18
N GLU A 96 -20.10 4.35 -13.71
CA GLU A 96 -21.53 4.70 -13.68
C GLU A 96 -22.05 4.87 -12.24
N VAL A 97 -21.65 3.97 -11.32
CA VAL A 97 -21.94 4.11 -9.87
C VAL A 97 -21.34 5.38 -9.30
N TYR A 98 -20.08 5.68 -9.62
CA TYR A 98 -19.42 6.90 -9.15
C TYR A 98 -20.18 8.15 -9.64
N LYS A 99 -20.44 8.23 -10.95
CA LYS A 99 -21.11 9.38 -11.61
C LYS A 99 -22.50 9.63 -11.02
N GLN A 100 -23.29 8.58 -10.83
CA GLN A 100 -24.70 8.71 -10.44
C GLN A 100 -24.91 8.81 -8.92
N VAL A 101 -24.03 8.22 -8.10
CA VAL A 101 -24.22 8.14 -6.64
C VAL A 101 -23.16 8.92 -5.88
N CYS A 102 -21.88 8.70 -6.18
CA CYS A 102 -20.78 9.19 -5.34
C CYS A 102 -20.35 10.62 -5.69
N ALA A 103 -20.43 11.03 -6.96
CA ALA A 103 -19.91 12.30 -7.46
C ALA A 103 -20.59 13.53 -6.83
N ALA A 104 -21.79 13.37 -6.29
CA ALA A 104 -22.50 14.43 -5.56
C ALA A 104 -21.81 14.82 -4.24
N CYS A 105 -21.05 13.92 -3.62
CA CYS A 105 -20.41 14.16 -2.32
C CYS A 105 -18.90 13.98 -2.33
N HIS A 106 -18.37 13.11 -3.19
CA HIS A 106 -16.97 12.74 -3.22
C HIS A 106 -16.24 13.28 -4.45
N SER A 107 -15.16 14.01 -4.20
CA SER A 107 -14.22 14.39 -5.26
C SER A 107 -13.38 13.20 -5.72
N LEU A 108 -12.92 13.27 -6.96
CA LEU A 108 -11.99 12.32 -7.56
C LEU A 108 -10.94 13.09 -8.36
N ARG A 109 -10.19 13.93 -7.63
CA ARG A 109 -9.41 15.05 -8.17
C ARG A 109 -8.24 14.66 -9.08
N TYR A 110 -7.78 13.41 -9.00
CA TYR A 110 -6.60 12.96 -9.75
C TYR A 110 -6.92 12.18 -11.01
N VAL A 111 -8.20 12.06 -11.39
CA VAL A 111 -8.61 11.43 -12.64
C VAL A 111 -9.23 12.46 -13.56
N ALA A 112 -8.77 12.45 -14.81
CA ALA A 112 -9.30 13.26 -15.90
C ALA A 112 -10.09 12.40 -16.88
N TYR A 113 -10.96 13.03 -17.67
CA TYR A 113 -11.77 12.32 -18.66
C TYR A 113 -10.91 11.55 -19.68
N ARG A 114 -9.72 12.08 -20.03
CA ARG A 114 -8.73 11.40 -20.87
C ARG A 114 -8.24 10.06 -20.32
N ASP A 115 -8.28 9.86 -18.99
CA ASP A 115 -7.81 8.63 -18.37
C ASP A 115 -8.82 7.49 -18.59
N LEU A 116 -10.09 7.79 -18.90
CA LEU A 116 -11.11 6.79 -19.24
C LEU A 116 -10.92 6.20 -20.64
N VAL A 117 -10.25 6.94 -21.54
CA VAL A 117 -10.11 6.59 -22.96
C VAL A 117 -9.25 5.34 -23.12
N GLY A 118 -9.80 4.31 -23.76
CA GLY A 118 -9.11 3.03 -23.96
C GLY A 118 -9.04 2.13 -22.72
N VAL A 119 -9.66 2.56 -21.62
CA VAL A 119 -9.84 1.75 -20.40
C VAL A 119 -11.30 1.32 -20.30
N THR A 120 -12.19 2.28 -20.09
CA THR A 120 -13.62 2.05 -19.91
C THR A 120 -14.47 2.62 -21.03
N HIS A 121 -14.00 3.70 -21.66
CA HIS A 121 -14.73 4.44 -22.68
C HIS A 121 -13.92 4.57 -23.97
N THR A 122 -14.63 4.74 -25.08
CA THR A 122 -14.05 5.27 -26.32
C THR A 122 -13.72 6.77 -26.17
N GLU A 123 -12.96 7.33 -27.10
CA GLU A 123 -12.63 8.76 -27.08
C GLU A 123 -13.89 9.62 -27.24
N GLU A 124 -14.81 9.21 -28.12
CA GLU A 124 -16.06 9.90 -28.37
C GLU A 124 -16.99 9.86 -27.15
N GLU A 125 -17.10 8.72 -26.49
CA GLU A 125 -17.87 8.59 -25.24
C GLU A 125 -17.29 9.45 -24.12
N ALA A 126 -15.97 9.36 -23.87
CA ALA A 126 -15.33 10.14 -22.82
C ALA A 126 -15.41 11.66 -23.10
N LYS A 127 -15.43 12.05 -24.37
CA LYS A 127 -15.60 13.45 -24.77
C LYS A 127 -17.04 13.91 -24.53
N ALA A 128 -18.03 13.10 -24.89
CA ALA A 128 -19.44 13.41 -24.60
C ALA A 128 -19.66 13.57 -23.08
N GLU A 129 -19.09 12.67 -22.28
CA GLU A 129 -19.10 12.73 -20.81
C GLU A 129 -18.47 14.02 -20.26
N ALA A 130 -17.35 14.47 -20.84
CA ALA A 130 -16.71 15.72 -20.44
C ALA A 130 -17.58 16.95 -20.79
N GLU A 131 -18.22 16.94 -21.96
CA GLU A 131 -19.03 18.05 -22.46
C GLU A 131 -20.33 18.27 -21.65
N GLU A 132 -20.81 17.25 -20.91
CA GLU A 132 -21.96 17.38 -20.01
C GLU A 132 -21.72 18.34 -18.84
N GLN A 133 -20.46 18.54 -18.45
CA GLN A 133 -20.09 19.38 -17.32
C GLN A 133 -19.59 20.75 -17.77
N LEU A 134 -20.02 21.80 -17.07
CA LEU A 134 -19.50 23.15 -17.28
C LEU A 134 -18.29 23.38 -16.38
N VAL A 135 -17.15 23.69 -16.98
CA VAL A 135 -15.88 23.96 -16.31
C VAL A 135 -15.59 25.46 -16.40
N THR A 136 -15.21 26.06 -15.26
CA THR A 136 -14.74 27.45 -15.22
C THR A 136 -13.36 27.56 -15.86
N ASP A 137 -13.21 28.47 -16.81
CA ASP A 137 -11.97 28.78 -17.53
C ASP A 137 -11.78 30.31 -17.62
N GLY A 138 -10.60 30.75 -18.07
CA GLY A 138 -10.27 32.15 -18.27
C GLY A 138 -9.01 32.60 -17.53
N PRO A 139 -8.77 33.92 -17.44
CA PRO A 139 -9.67 35.00 -17.87
C PRO A 139 -9.76 35.19 -19.40
N ASP A 140 -10.86 35.79 -19.87
CA ASP A 140 -11.03 36.28 -21.25
C ASP A 140 -10.28 37.61 -21.51
N GLU A 141 -10.39 38.16 -22.72
CA GLU A 141 -9.75 39.45 -23.09
C GLU A 141 -10.22 40.64 -22.23
N ALA A 142 -11.39 40.54 -21.60
CA ALA A 142 -11.93 41.55 -20.69
C ALA A 142 -11.57 41.29 -19.22
N GLY A 143 -10.81 40.23 -18.92
CA GLY A 143 -10.40 39.86 -17.56
C GLY A 143 -11.42 39.04 -16.78
N ASN A 144 -12.49 38.55 -17.40
CA ASN A 144 -13.56 37.79 -16.74
C ASN A 144 -13.36 36.28 -16.88
N MET A 145 -13.69 35.53 -15.83
CA MET A 145 -13.79 34.06 -15.91
C MET A 145 -15.10 33.67 -16.61
N PHE A 146 -15.06 32.63 -17.43
CA PHE A 146 -16.23 32.14 -18.17
C PHE A 146 -16.42 30.63 -17.97
N GLN A 147 -17.62 30.14 -18.27
CA GLN A 147 -17.92 28.70 -18.26
C GLN A 147 -17.80 28.15 -19.67
N ARG A 148 -17.18 26.98 -19.83
CA ARG A 148 -17.16 26.23 -21.09
C ARG A 148 -17.55 24.77 -20.86
N PRO A 149 -18.05 24.07 -21.89
CA PRO A 149 -18.13 22.61 -21.85
C PRO A 149 -16.75 22.01 -21.52
N GLY A 150 -16.76 20.94 -20.75
CA GLY A 150 -15.56 20.20 -20.42
C GLY A 150 -14.92 19.58 -21.66
N LYS A 151 -13.62 19.30 -21.56
CA LYS A 151 -12.83 18.59 -22.57
C LYS A 151 -12.08 17.43 -21.91
N LEU A 152 -11.57 16.51 -22.72
CA LEU A 152 -10.85 15.31 -22.23
C LEU A 152 -9.72 15.62 -21.23
N SER A 153 -9.04 16.75 -21.37
CA SER A 153 -7.94 17.12 -20.47
C SER A 153 -8.38 17.60 -19.08
N ASP A 154 -9.67 17.91 -18.90
CA ASP A 154 -10.19 18.40 -17.62
C ASP A 154 -10.32 17.24 -16.62
N TYR A 155 -10.09 17.56 -15.35
CA TYR A 155 -10.32 16.64 -14.23
C TYR A 155 -11.80 16.55 -13.90
N PHE A 156 -12.19 15.49 -13.18
CA PHE A 156 -13.56 15.38 -12.69
C PHE A 156 -13.90 16.55 -11.76
N PRO A 157 -15.11 17.14 -11.90
CA PRO A 157 -15.51 18.30 -11.12
C PRO A 157 -15.58 17.95 -9.63
N SER A 158 -15.11 18.86 -8.79
CA SER A 158 -15.28 18.74 -7.34
C SER A 158 -16.73 19.12 -6.97
N PRO A 159 -17.43 18.32 -6.14
CA PRO A 159 -18.81 18.64 -5.73
C PRO A 159 -18.88 19.90 -4.86
N TYR A 160 -17.78 20.25 -4.19
CA TYR A 160 -17.69 21.41 -3.32
C TYR A 160 -16.49 22.27 -3.72
N PRO A 161 -16.59 23.61 -3.57
CA PRO A 161 -15.48 24.53 -3.90
C PRO A 161 -14.32 24.44 -2.89
N ASN A 162 -14.59 24.07 -1.64
CA ASN A 162 -13.60 23.94 -0.57
C ASN A 162 -14.08 22.97 0.53
N GLU A 163 -13.18 22.68 1.48
CA GLU A 163 -13.44 21.74 2.58
C GLU A 163 -14.52 22.26 3.53
N GLU A 164 -14.57 23.55 3.80
CA GLU A 164 -15.53 24.16 4.70
C GLU A 164 -16.96 24.03 4.16
N ALA A 165 -17.15 24.25 2.86
CA ALA A 165 -18.43 24.04 2.18
C ALA A 165 -18.85 22.56 2.24
N ALA A 166 -17.91 21.64 2.01
CA ALA A 166 -18.17 20.20 2.11
C ALA A 166 -18.60 19.79 3.53
N ARG A 167 -17.93 20.31 4.56
CA ARG A 167 -18.30 20.07 5.97
C ARG A 167 -19.65 20.65 6.32
N ALA A 168 -19.94 21.88 5.87
CA ALA A 168 -21.22 22.52 6.11
C ALA A 168 -22.38 21.73 5.50
N ALA A 169 -22.20 21.18 4.30
CA ALA A 169 -23.22 20.35 3.64
C ALA A 169 -23.41 18.96 4.28
N ASN A 170 -22.42 18.45 5.04
CA ASN A 170 -22.40 17.08 5.56
C ASN A 170 -22.30 17.02 7.09
N ASN A 171 -23.02 17.89 7.80
CA ASN A 171 -23.11 17.91 9.27
C ASN A 171 -21.74 17.97 9.98
N GLY A 172 -20.79 18.71 9.42
CA GLY A 172 -19.43 18.89 9.92
C GLY A 172 -18.42 17.82 9.49
N ALA A 173 -18.88 16.72 8.88
CA ALA A 173 -18.02 15.67 8.34
C ALA A 173 -17.51 16.05 6.94
N PHE A 174 -16.25 15.72 6.64
CA PHE A 174 -15.66 15.95 5.33
C PHE A 174 -15.63 14.64 4.52
N PRO A 175 -16.36 14.54 3.40
CA PRO A 175 -16.25 13.40 2.50
C PRO A 175 -14.82 13.32 1.93
N PRO A 176 -14.07 12.22 2.14
CA PRO A 176 -12.72 12.10 1.61
C PRO A 176 -12.74 12.00 0.09
N ASP A 177 -11.67 12.50 -0.53
CA ASP A 177 -11.40 12.28 -1.96
C ASP A 177 -11.20 10.77 -2.23
N LEU A 178 -11.83 10.27 -3.28
CA LEU A 178 -11.84 8.84 -3.57
C LEU A 178 -10.70 8.36 -4.47
N SER A 179 -9.89 9.25 -5.05
CA SER A 179 -8.87 8.86 -6.05
C SER A 179 -7.92 7.79 -5.53
N TYR A 180 -7.50 7.91 -4.26
CA TYR A 180 -6.57 6.97 -3.60
C TYR A 180 -7.19 6.30 -2.36
N ILE A 181 -8.52 6.22 -2.26
CA ILE A 181 -9.15 5.70 -1.05
C ILE A 181 -8.83 4.23 -0.79
N VAL A 182 -8.61 3.43 -1.84
CA VAL A 182 -8.21 2.02 -1.76
C VAL A 182 -6.87 1.86 -1.03
N PRO A 183 -5.73 2.42 -1.48
CA PRO A 183 -4.49 2.32 -0.73
C PRO A 183 -4.48 3.13 0.57
N ALA A 184 -5.33 4.16 0.70
CA ALA A 184 -5.41 4.99 1.91
C ALA A 184 -6.15 4.33 3.09
N ARG A 185 -6.70 3.13 2.92
CA ARG A 185 -7.38 2.38 3.99
C ARG A 185 -6.85 0.96 4.08
N HIS A 186 -6.65 0.47 5.30
CA HIS A 186 -6.30 -0.92 5.53
C HIS A 186 -7.42 -1.84 5.03
N GLY A 187 -7.06 -2.89 4.31
CA GLY A 187 -8.02 -3.78 3.63
C GLY A 187 -8.41 -3.32 2.22
N GLY A 188 -8.18 -2.06 1.86
CA GLY A 188 -8.42 -1.55 0.51
C GLY A 188 -9.84 -1.79 -0.01
N GLU A 189 -9.95 -2.39 -1.17
CA GLU A 189 -11.23 -2.73 -1.82
C GLU A 189 -12.10 -3.69 -0.98
N ASP A 190 -11.51 -4.60 -0.20
CA ASP A 190 -12.26 -5.44 0.75
C ASP A 190 -12.94 -4.60 1.83
N TYR A 191 -12.24 -3.57 2.33
CA TYR A 191 -12.78 -2.63 3.30
C TYR A 191 -13.90 -1.80 2.69
N ILE A 192 -13.73 -1.27 1.48
CA ILE A 192 -14.74 -0.46 0.81
C ILE A 192 -16.00 -1.27 0.53
N PHE A 193 -15.84 -2.50 0.02
CA PHE A 193 -16.97 -3.40 -0.21
C PHE A 193 -17.73 -3.67 1.09
N ALA A 194 -17.01 -4.08 2.14
CA ALA A 194 -17.61 -4.38 3.43
C ALA A 194 -18.28 -3.15 4.08
N LEU A 195 -17.67 -1.97 3.93
CA LEU A 195 -18.23 -0.71 4.41
C LEU A 195 -19.54 -0.39 3.70
N LEU A 196 -19.58 -0.48 2.37
CA LEU A 196 -20.76 -0.11 1.58
C LEU A 196 -21.92 -1.09 1.75
N THR A 197 -21.64 -2.39 1.92
CA THR A 197 -22.68 -3.41 2.14
C THR A 197 -22.97 -3.69 3.61
N GLY A 198 -22.24 -3.05 4.53
CA GLY A 198 -22.24 -3.38 5.96
C GLY A 198 -23.03 -2.42 6.85
N TYR A 199 -24.03 -1.72 6.31
CA TYR A 199 -24.91 -0.88 7.14
C TYR A 199 -25.94 -1.75 7.88
N TYR A 200 -26.03 -1.55 9.20
CA TYR A 200 -26.94 -2.26 10.09
C TYR A 200 -27.54 -1.32 11.13
N ASP A 201 -28.63 -1.72 11.75
CA ASP A 201 -29.14 -1.06 12.94
C ASP A 201 -28.14 -1.14 14.09
N ALA A 202 -28.04 -0.07 14.88
CA ALA A 202 -27.14 -0.01 16.01
C ALA A 202 -27.51 -1.10 17.04
N PRO A 203 -26.54 -1.92 17.50
CA PRO A 203 -26.81 -2.91 18.53
C PRO A 203 -27.16 -2.24 19.86
N ALA A 204 -27.85 -2.97 20.74
CA ALA A 204 -28.26 -2.46 22.04
C ALA A 204 -27.06 -1.88 22.84
N GLY A 205 -27.19 -0.65 23.30
CA GLY A 205 -26.16 0.07 24.06
C GLY A 205 -25.27 1.02 23.25
N VAL A 206 -25.36 1.02 21.91
CA VAL A 206 -24.68 2.02 21.07
C VAL A 206 -25.61 3.21 20.83
N VAL A 207 -25.20 4.39 21.31
CA VAL A 207 -25.92 5.66 21.09
C VAL A 207 -25.21 6.45 19.99
N LEU A 208 -25.87 6.62 18.86
CA LEU A 208 -25.39 7.44 17.74
C LEU A 208 -25.80 8.90 17.92
N ARG A 209 -24.98 9.83 17.42
CA ARG A 209 -25.40 11.23 17.30
C ARG A 209 -26.33 11.40 16.10
N GLU A 210 -27.11 12.48 16.10
CA GLU A 210 -27.94 12.85 14.96
C GLU A 210 -27.07 12.98 13.69
N GLY A 211 -27.53 12.39 12.59
CA GLY A 211 -26.79 12.34 11.33
C GLY A 211 -25.65 11.31 11.27
N GLN A 212 -25.47 10.48 12.30
CA GLN A 212 -24.56 9.32 12.28
C GLN A 212 -25.33 8.02 12.08
N TYR A 213 -24.70 7.08 11.38
CA TYR A 213 -25.21 5.76 11.05
C TYR A 213 -24.27 4.70 11.62
N TYR A 214 -24.81 3.53 11.97
CA TYR A 214 -23.99 2.44 12.48
C TYR A 214 -23.38 1.61 11.35
N ASN A 215 -22.07 1.37 11.44
CA ASN A 215 -21.36 0.47 10.55
C ASN A 215 -20.22 -0.22 11.31
N PRO A 216 -20.24 -1.55 11.49
CA PRO A 216 -19.24 -2.26 12.30
C PRO A 216 -17.83 -2.28 11.69
N TYR A 217 -17.71 -2.06 10.38
CA TYR A 217 -16.41 -1.98 9.69
C TYR A 217 -15.77 -0.60 9.86
N PHE A 218 -16.56 0.45 10.09
CA PHE A 218 -16.03 1.79 10.29
C PHE A 218 -15.39 1.91 11.69
N PRO A 219 -14.18 2.50 11.81
CA PRO A 219 -13.55 2.74 13.11
C PRO A 219 -14.46 3.54 14.05
N GLY A 220 -14.70 3.03 15.25
CA GLY A 220 -15.64 3.62 16.21
C GLY A 220 -17.12 3.31 15.96
N GLY A 221 -17.48 2.58 14.90
CA GLY A 221 -18.83 2.09 14.65
C GLY A 221 -19.86 3.12 14.17
N ALA A 222 -19.56 4.41 14.27
CA ALA A 222 -20.45 5.51 13.89
C ALA A 222 -19.88 6.30 12.70
N ILE A 223 -20.53 6.22 11.54
CA ILE A 223 -20.14 6.90 10.30
C ILE A 223 -21.13 8.03 9.97
N SER A 224 -20.64 9.16 9.43
CA SER A 224 -21.49 10.29 9.02
C SER A 224 -21.95 10.23 7.56
N MET A 225 -21.77 9.07 6.92
CA MET A 225 -22.24 8.80 5.56
C MET A 225 -23.51 7.97 5.67
N ALA A 226 -24.59 8.41 5.04
CA ALA A 226 -25.79 7.59 4.90
C ALA A 226 -25.50 6.39 3.99
N GLN A 227 -26.31 5.33 4.11
CA GLN A 227 -26.22 4.22 3.16
C GLN A 227 -26.53 4.74 1.76
N ALA A 228 -25.55 4.68 0.87
CA ALA A 228 -25.67 5.21 -0.48
C ALA A 228 -26.08 4.15 -1.50
N LEU A 229 -25.82 2.86 -1.21
CA LEU A 229 -26.11 1.76 -2.11
C LEU A 229 -27.31 0.96 -1.63
N TYR A 230 -28.34 0.96 -2.46
CA TYR A 230 -29.55 0.14 -2.35
C TYR A 230 -29.72 -0.68 -3.63
N ASN A 231 -30.56 -1.73 -3.57
CA ASN A 231 -30.91 -2.46 -4.78
C ASN A 231 -31.65 -1.51 -5.75
N GLU A 232 -31.24 -1.55 -7.01
CA GLU A 232 -31.84 -0.81 -8.13
C GLU A 232 -31.74 0.72 -7.97
N VAL A 233 -30.71 1.21 -7.28
CA VAL A 233 -30.45 2.67 -7.15
C VAL A 233 -30.02 3.32 -8.47
N ILE A 234 -29.47 2.54 -9.39
CA ILE A 234 -29.14 2.96 -10.76
C ILE A 234 -29.52 1.85 -11.74
N GLU A 235 -29.61 2.19 -13.02
CA GLU A 235 -29.72 1.22 -14.12
C GLU A 235 -28.41 1.20 -14.89
N TYR A 236 -27.78 0.03 -14.99
CA TYR A 236 -26.56 -0.13 -15.77
C TYR A 236 -26.84 -0.09 -17.26
N ALA A 237 -25.94 0.54 -18.03
CA ALA A 237 -26.07 0.61 -19.49
C ALA A 237 -26.02 -0.78 -20.17
N ASP A 238 -25.37 -1.76 -19.55
CA ASP A 238 -25.23 -3.13 -20.07
C ASP A 238 -26.35 -4.09 -19.64
N GLY A 239 -27.34 -3.61 -18.85
CA GLY A 239 -28.45 -4.41 -18.35
C GLY A 239 -28.11 -5.36 -17.20
N THR A 240 -26.94 -5.24 -16.58
CA THR A 240 -26.60 -6.00 -15.37
C THR A 240 -27.58 -5.67 -14.24
N PRO A 241 -28.03 -6.64 -13.43
CA PRO A 241 -28.88 -6.35 -12.27
C PRO A 241 -28.15 -5.50 -11.21
N ALA A 242 -28.63 -4.29 -10.98
CA ALA A 242 -28.04 -3.32 -10.06
C ALA A 242 -28.34 -3.63 -8.57
N THR A 243 -27.95 -4.80 -8.10
CA THR A 243 -28.03 -5.15 -6.67
C THR A 243 -26.98 -4.40 -5.85
N ALA A 244 -27.24 -4.12 -4.56
CA ALA A 244 -26.33 -3.38 -3.69
C ALA A 244 -24.92 -3.98 -3.62
N SER A 245 -24.81 -5.31 -3.62
CA SER A 245 -23.51 -6.00 -3.65
C SER A 245 -22.82 -5.90 -5.01
N GLN A 246 -23.57 -5.95 -6.12
CA GLN A 246 -23.02 -5.75 -7.46
C GLN A 246 -22.48 -4.33 -7.62
N LEU A 247 -23.23 -3.34 -7.16
CA LEU A 247 -22.82 -1.93 -7.13
C LEU A 247 -21.54 -1.75 -6.30
N ALA A 248 -21.48 -2.34 -5.10
CA ALA A 248 -20.30 -2.30 -4.23
C ALA A 248 -19.07 -2.98 -4.85
N LYS A 249 -19.27 -4.07 -5.60
CA LYS A 249 -18.20 -4.75 -6.35
C LYS A 249 -17.68 -3.87 -7.49
N ASP A 250 -18.57 -3.31 -8.30
CA ASP A 250 -18.18 -2.51 -9.47
C ASP A 250 -17.50 -1.21 -9.03
N ILE A 251 -18.03 -0.48 -8.04
CA ILE A 251 -17.36 0.71 -7.50
C ILE A 251 -16.02 0.37 -6.82
N GLY A 252 -15.92 -0.76 -6.11
CA GLY A 252 -14.66 -1.22 -5.53
C GLY A 252 -13.58 -1.47 -6.60
N THR A 253 -13.98 -2.08 -7.71
CA THR A 253 -13.10 -2.35 -8.86
C THR A 253 -12.70 -1.06 -9.58
N PHE A 254 -13.64 -0.12 -9.75
CA PHE A 254 -13.33 1.20 -10.31
C PHE A 254 -12.36 1.99 -9.42
N LEU A 255 -12.60 2.05 -8.10
CA LEU A 255 -11.71 2.76 -7.18
C LEU A 255 -10.33 2.09 -7.05
N LYS A 256 -10.24 0.79 -7.32
CA LYS A 256 -8.95 0.11 -7.45
C LYS A 256 -8.19 0.60 -8.68
N TRP A 257 -8.89 0.73 -9.80
CA TRP A 257 -8.32 1.29 -11.03
C TRP A 257 -7.90 2.76 -10.85
N THR A 258 -8.72 3.61 -10.23
CA THR A 258 -8.38 5.03 -10.02
C THR A 258 -7.13 5.21 -9.16
N ALA A 259 -6.91 4.30 -8.20
CA ALA A 259 -5.78 4.36 -7.30
C ALA A 259 -4.50 3.73 -7.87
N GLU A 260 -4.62 2.71 -8.74
CA GLU A 260 -3.51 1.99 -9.35
C GLU A 260 -3.79 1.77 -10.86
N PRO A 261 -3.81 2.83 -11.68
CA PRO A 261 -4.07 2.70 -13.12
C PRO A 261 -2.98 1.89 -13.83
N GLU A 262 -1.77 1.82 -13.26
CA GLU A 262 -0.65 1.05 -13.78
C GLU A 262 -0.68 -0.45 -13.40
N LEU A 263 -1.74 -0.94 -12.74
CA LEU A 263 -1.81 -2.30 -12.19
C LEU A 263 -1.42 -3.37 -13.22
N GLU A 264 -2.00 -3.30 -14.41
CA GLU A 264 -1.84 -4.32 -15.46
C GLU A 264 -0.44 -4.26 -16.06
N ASP A 265 0.03 -3.07 -16.43
CA ASP A 265 1.39 -2.85 -16.92
C ASP A 265 2.43 -3.31 -15.91
N ARG A 266 2.23 -3.00 -14.63
CA ARG A 266 3.10 -3.45 -13.54
C ARG A 266 3.15 -4.99 -13.46
N LYS A 267 2.01 -5.68 -13.59
CA LYS A 267 1.96 -7.15 -13.57
C LYS A 267 2.65 -7.75 -14.80
N ILE A 268 2.40 -7.21 -16.00
CA ILE A 268 3.05 -7.63 -17.24
C ILE A 268 4.57 -7.45 -17.15
N MET A 269 5.03 -6.28 -16.69
CA MET A 269 6.44 -6.00 -16.48
C MET A 269 7.05 -6.94 -15.44
N THR A 270 6.33 -7.25 -14.37
CA THR A 270 6.79 -8.19 -13.33
C THR A 270 6.97 -9.60 -13.90
N ILE A 271 6.03 -10.09 -14.71
CA ILE A 271 6.14 -11.41 -15.36
C ILE A 271 7.35 -11.45 -16.31
N ARG A 272 7.53 -10.40 -17.13
CA ARG A 272 8.68 -10.26 -18.04
C ARG A 272 10.00 -10.23 -17.26
N ALA A 273 10.05 -9.46 -16.18
CA ALA A 273 11.23 -9.33 -15.32
C ALA A 273 11.59 -10.67 -14.67
N ILE A 274 10.61 -11.38 -14.09
CA ILE A 274 10.83 -12.70 -13.50
C ILE A 274 11.40 -13.66 -14.55
N GLY A 275 10.85 -13.71 -15.76
CA GLY A 275 11.37 -14.57 -16.83
C GLY A 275 12.84 -14.28 -17.17
N ILE A 276 13.21 -13.02 -17.34
CA ILE A 276 14.59 -12.60 -17.63
C ILE A 276 15.51 -12.92 -16.44
N PHE A 277 15.10 -12.57 -15.21
CA PHE A 277 15.90 -12.83 -14.02
C PHE A 277 16.09 -14.32 -13.76
N SER A 278 15.09 -15.17 -14.02
CA SER A 278 15.23 -16.62 -13.91
C SER A 278 16.33 -17.16 -14.83
N ILE A 279 16.38 -16.70 -16.09
CA ILE A 279 17.43 -17.09 -17.05
C ILE A 279 18.80 -16.58 -16.57
N LEU A 280 18.89 -15.31 -16.16
CA LEU A 280 20.14 -14.72 -15.68
C LEU A 280 20.65 -15.42 -14.41
N ILE A 281 19.77 -15.82 -13.50
CA ILE A 281 20.13 -16.56 -12.29
C ILE A 281 20.72 -17.93 -12.65
N VAL A 282 20.09 -18.67 -13.58
CA VAL A 282 20.60 -19.98 -14.02
C VAL A 282 21.97 -19.83 -14.68
N LEU A 283 22.14 -18.87 -15.60
CA LEU A 283 23.42 -18.63 -16.27
C LEU A 283 24.51 -18.18 -15.30
N SER A 284 24.18 -17.26 -14.38
CA SER A 284 25.11 -16.78 -13.35
C SER A 284 25.52 -17.89 -12.39
N TYR A 285 24.56 -18.72 -11.98
CA TYR A 285 24.82 -19.87 -11.12
C TYR A 285 25.73 -20.89 -11.82
N TYR A 286 25.46 -21.19 -13.09
CA TYR A 286 26.30 -22.05 -13.91
C TYR A 286 27.74 -21.50 -14.03
N ALA A 287 27.89 -20.22 -14.40
CA ALA A 287 29.19 -19.56 -14.51
C ALA A 287 29.96 -19.60 -13.18
N LYS A 288 29.26 -19.36 -12.05
CA LYS A 288 29.84 -19.47 -10.70
C LYS A 288 30.32 -20.89 -10.42
N ARG A 289 29.53 -21.93 -10.73
CA ARG A 289 29.91 -23.34 -10.53
C ARG A 289 31.11 -23.71 -11.41
N PHE A 290 31.11 -23.27 -12.66
CA PHE A 290 32.20 -23.50 -13.59
C PHE A 290 33.51 -22.88 -13.09
N LYS A 291 33.51 -21.61 -12.68
CA LYS A 291 34.71 -20.93 -12.17
C LYS A 291 35.21 -21.49 -10.83
N PHE A 292 34.30 -21.88 -9.92
CA PHE A 292 34.67 -22.43 -8.62
C PHE A 292 34.95 -23.94 -8.65
N ALA A 293 34.79 -24.62 -9.80
CA ALA A 293 34.97 -26.06 -9.91
C ALA A 293 36.36 -26.50 -9.41
N SER A 294 37.43 -25.84 -9.85
CA SER A 294 38.81 -26.17 -9.47
C SER A 294 39.07 -26.06 -7.96
N LEU A 295 38.54 -25.01 -7.31
CA LEU A 295 38.66 -24.83 -5.86
C LEU A 295 37.82 -25.85 -5.08
N LYS A 296 36.71 -26.32 -5.65
CA LYS A 296 35.82 -27.30 -5.00
C LYS A 296 36.29 -28.74 -5.19
N THR A 297 37.00 -29.05 -6.28
CA THR A 297 37.51 -30.41 -6.55
C THR A 297 38.95 -30.62 -6.09
N ARG A 298 39.66 -29.59 -5.60
CA ARG A 298 41.04 -29.72 -5.12
C ARG A 298 41.13 -30.71 -3.95
N LYS A 299 42.13 -31.57 -3.98
CA LYS A 299 42.53 -32.43 -2.85
C LYS A 299 43.73 -31.79 -2.16
N ILE A 300 43.67 -31.65 -0.83
CA ILE A 300 44.74 -31.06 -0.04
C ILE A 300 45.26 -32.15 0.90
N GLU A 301 46.56 -32.37 0.88
CA GLU A 301 47.27 -33.24 1.83
C GLU A 301 48.09 -32.35 2.76
N PHE A 302 47.90 -32.51 4.08
CA PHE A 302 48.69 -31.80 5.08
C PHE A 302 49.82 -32.70 5.58
N LYS A 303 51.07 -32.39 5.19
CA LYS A 303 52.26 -33.11 5.67
C LYS A 303 52.90 -32.35 6.82
N THR A 304 52.82 -32.91 8.03
CA THR A 304 53.54 -32.39 9.21
C THR A 304 55.03 -32.68 9.09
N LYS A 305 55.87 -31.67 9.34
CA LYS A 305 57.32 -31.90 9.50
C LYS A 305 57.58 -32.58 10.84
N GLU A 306 58.17 -33.77 10.82
CA GLU A 306 58.80 -34.33 12.02
C GLU A 306 60.01 -33.49 12.39
N LYS A 307 60.07 -33.07 13.66
CA LYS A 307 61.25 -32.40 14.22
C LYS A 307 62.32 -33.47 14.42
N LYS A 308 63.41 -33.39 13.65
CA LYS A 308 64.66 -34.09 13.95
C LYS A 308 65.31 -33.51 15.20
#